data_AF-A0A1H8W0J8-F1
#
_entry.id   AF-A0A1H8W0J8-F1
#
_cell.length_a   1.000
_cell.length_b   1.000
_cell.length_c   1.000
_cell.angle_alpha   90.00
_cell.angle_beta   90.00
_cell.angle_gamma   90.00
#
_symmetry.space_group_name_H-M   'P 1'
#
loop_
_entity.id
_entity.type
_entity.pdbx_description
1 polymer ?
#
loop_
_entity_poly.entity_id
_entity_poly.type
_entity_poly.pdbx_seq_one_letter_code
_entity_poly.pdbx_strand_id
1 'polypeptide(L)'
;FNADPNIGAVYGYVAADLAVQGLKNAGKDLTLDGFIKGMEAIKNHKDIFNGPAVTFGPNIRQGANSSFLAEVKGGKWVRVTEPLAF
;
A
#
# COMPACT_ATOMS: atom_id res chain seq x y z
N PHE A 1 -9.45 20.06 -3.72
CA PHE A 1 -8.73 20.73 -4.82
C PHE A 1 -8.20 22.06 -4.29
N ASN A 2 -6.99 22.49 -4.65
CA ASN A 2 -6.27 23.62 -4.02
C ASN A 2 -5.62 23.35 -2.63
N ALA A 3 -5.28 22.09 -2.33
CA ALA A 3 -4.45 21.72 -1.19
C ALA A 3 -3.23 20.95 -1.68
N ASP A 4 -2.07 21.18 -1.07
CA ASP A 4 -0.86 20.43 -1.38
C ASP A 4 -1.06 18.94 -1.11
N PRO A 5 -0.42 18.06 -1.90
CA PRO A 5 -0.46 16.62 -1.65
C PRO A 5 0.12 16.35 -0.26
N ASN A 6 -0.69 15.77 0.62
CA ASN A 6 -0.25 15.36 1.94
C ASN A 6 -0.14 13.84 2.04
N ILE A 7 0.67 13.37 2.98
CA ILE A 7 0.94 11.93 3.16
C ILE A 7 -0.31 11.14 3.54
N GLY A 8 -1.28 11.76 4.22
CA GLY A 8 -2.57 11.14 4.54
C GLY A 8 -3.36 10.73 3.30
N ALA A 9 -3.34 11.57 2.24
CA ALA A 9 -3.98 11.23 0.97
C ALA A 9 -3.30 10.04 0.27
N VAL A 10 -1.97 9.95 0.37
CA VAL A 10 -1.19 8.81 -0.16
C VAL A 10 -1.57 7.53 0.58
N TYR A 11 -1.56 7.54 1.91
CA TYR A 11 -1.95 6.36 2.71
C TYR A 11 -3.40 5.94 2.46
N GLY A 12 -4.32 6.90 2.34
CA GLY A 12 -5.72 6.62 2.00
C GLY A 12 -5.86 5.93 0.65
N TYR A 13 -5.13 6.38 -0.37
CA TYR A 13 -5.12 5.73 -1.69
C TYR A 13 -4.58 4.31 -1.62
N VAL A 14 -3.42 4.10 -1.01
CA VAL A 14 -2.78 2.78 -0.92
C VAL A 14 -3.68 1.79 -0.16
N ALA A 15 -4.28 2.23 0.95
CA ALA A 15 -5.22 1.40 1.71
C ALA A 15 -6.45 1.01 0.88
N ALA A 16 -7.02 1.94 0.12
CA ALA A 16 -8.16 1.67 -0.77
C ALA A 16 -7.79 0.71 -1.90
N ASP A 17 -6.63 0.89 -2.54
CA ASP A 17 -6.15 0.02 -3.62
C ASP A 17 -5.92 -1.42 -3.13
N LEU A 18 -5.24 -1.58 -1.99
CA LEU A 18 -5.04 -2.89 -1.37
C LEU A 18 -6.38 -3.56 -0.99
N ALA A 19 -7.33 -2.79 -0.44
CA ALA A 19 -8.66 -3.31 -0.13
C ALA A 19 -9.40 -3.79 -1.40
N VAL A 20 -9.34 -3.01 -2.49
CA VAL A 20 -9.93 -3.41 -3.78
C VAL A 20 -9.29 -4.69 -4.30
N GLN A 21 -7.97 -4.85 -4.17
CA GLN A 21 -7.30 -6.10 -4.56
C GLN A 21 -7.70 -7.28 -3.69
N GLY A 22 -7.80 -7.10 -2.37
CA GLY A 22 -8.32 -8.13 -1.47
C GLY A 22 -9.72 -8.59 -1.84
N LEU A 23 -10.62 -7.64 -2.15
CA LEU A 23 -11.98 -7.92 -2.60
C LEU A 23 -12.00 -8.65 -3.95
N LYS A 24 -11.17 -8.22 -4.91
CA LYS A 24 -11.03 -8.91 -6.21
C LYS A 24 -10.58 -10.35 -6.04
N ASN A 25 -9.59 -10.58 -5.17
CA ASN A 25 -9.06 -11.91 -4.88
C ASN A 25 -10.07 -12.80 -4.14
N ALA A 26 -10.89 -12.22 -3.25
CA ALA A 26 -11.94 -12.95 -2.52
C ALA A 26 -13.06 -13.45 -3.43
N GLY A 27 -13.33 -12.75 -4.54
CA GLY A 27 -14.36 -13.11 -5.51
C GLY A 27 -15.76 -12.60 -5.15
N LYS A 28 -16.76 -13.02 -5.93
CA LYS A 28 -18.13 -12.49 -5.85
C LYS A 28 -18.92 -12.98 -4.64
N ASP A 29 -18.62 -14.18 -4.15
CA ASP A 29 -19.24 -14.75 -2.94
C ASP A 29 -18.43 -14.32 -1.72
N LEU A 30 -18.62 -13.06 -1.32
CA LEU A 30 -17.79 -12.42 -0.30
C LEU A 30 -18.13 -12.93 1.10
N THR A 31 -17.13 -13.50 1.75
CA THR A 31 -17.15 -13.84 3.19
C THR A 31 -15.98 -13.18 3.89
N LEU A 32 -16.03 -13.08 5.23
CA LEU A 32 -14.91 -12.55 6.01
C LEU A 32 -13.63 -13.37 5.79
N ASP A 33 -13.72 -14.71 5.88
CA ASP A 33 -12.58 -15.60 5.65
C ASP A 33 -12.08 -15.51 4.20
N GLY A 34 -12.98 -15.35 3.24
CA GLY A 34 -12.64 -15.12 1.83
C GLY A 34 -11.87 -13.81 1.64
N PHE A 35 -12.29 -12.73 2.30
CA PHE A 35 -11.57 -11.45 2.27
C PHE A 35 -10.20 -11.55 2.92
N ILE A 36 -10.09 -12.20 4.08
CA ILE A 36 -8.80 -12.43 4.76
C ILE A 36 -7.84 -13.19 3.83
N LYS A 37 -8.29 -14.29 3.22
CA LYS A 37 -7.50 -15.06 2.24
C LYS A 37 -7.16 -14.23 1.00
N GLY A 38 -8.09 -13.40 0.52
CA GLY A 38 -7.89 -12.49 -0.61
C GLY A 38 -6.81 -11.45 -0.35
N MET A 39 -6.77 -10.89 0.88
CA MET A 39 -5.71 -10.01 1.33
C MET A 39 -4.36 -10.75 1.44
N GLU A 40 -4.35 -11.95 2.02
CA GLU A 40 -3.13 -12.78 2.16
C GLU A 40 -2.53 -13.24 0.82
N ALA A 41 -3.32 -13.22 -0.25
CA ALA A 41 -2.89 -13.50 -1.62
C ALA A 41 -2.17 -12.33 -2.29
N ILE A 42 -2.19 -11.12 -1.72
CA ILE A 42 -1.45 -9.96 -2.25
C ILE A 42 0.05 -10.18 -2.06
N LYS A 43 0.80 -10.28 -3.17
CA LYS A 43 2.25 -10.46 -3.20
C LYS A 43 2.89 -9.39 -4.08
N ASN A 44 3.97 -8.78 -3.58
CA ASN A 44 4.80 -7.82 -4.31
C ASN A 44 3.99 -6.70 -5.00
N HIS A 45 2.88 -6.27 -4.37
CA HIS A 45 2.05 -5.20 -4.91
C HIS A 45 2.83 -3.88 -4.90
N LYS A 46 2.80 -3.14 -6.01
CA LYS A 46 3.46 -1.84 -6.17
C LYS A 46 2.43 -0.76 -6.38
N ASP A 47 2.44 0.23 -5.51
CA ASP A 47 1.61 1.43 -5.66
C ASP A 47 2.18 2.39 -6.71
N ILE A 48 1.38 3.40 -7.05
CA ILE A 48 1.73 4.43 -8.03
C ILE A 48 2.70 5.49 -7.48
N PHE A 49 2.99 5.46 -6.18
CA PHE A 49 3.85 6.42 -5.48
C PHE A 49 5.29 5.91 -5.34
N ASN A 50 5.58 4.74 -5.91
CA ASN A 50 6.88 4.08 -5.81
C ASN A 50 7.27 3.78 -4.35
N GLY A 51 6.27 3.40 -3.54
CA GLY A 51 6.46 2.92 -2.18
C GLY A 51 7.11 1.52 -2.10
N PRO A 52 7.36 1.00 -0.89
CA PRO A 52 7.80 -0.38 -0.71
C PRO A 52 6.78 -1.35 -1.28
N ALA A 53 7.24 -2.44 -1.88
CA ALA A 53 6.33 -3.48 -2.35
C ALA A 53 5.59 -4.11 -1.15
N VAL A 54 4.29 -4.32 -1.31
CA VAL A 54 3.42 -4.86 -0.26
C VAL A 54 3.18 -6.36 -0.47
N THR A 55 3.47 -7.15 0.56
CA THR A 55 3.20 -8.58 0.62
C THR A 55 2.52 -8.95 1.93
N PHE A 56 1.32 -9.53 1.86
CA PHE A 56 0.66 -10.13 3.01
C PHE A 56 0.76 -11.65 2.96
N GLY A 57 0.39 -12.34 4.05
CA GLY A 57 0.33 -13.79 4.10
C GLY A 57 -0.26 -14.30 5.41
N PRO A 58 -0.40 -15.63 5.58
CA PRO A 58 -0.82 -16.21 6.84
C PRO A 58 0.12 -15.74 7.95
N ASN A 59 -0.42 -15.02 8.94
CA ASN A 59 0.32 -14.37 10.04
C ASN A 59 1.31 -13.25 9.63
N ILE A 60 1.27 -12.78 8.37
CA ILE A 60 2.06 -11.63 7.90
C ILE A 60 1.09 -10.50 7.59
N ARG A 61 0.83 -9.66 8.60
CA ARG A 61 -0.08 -8.51 8.50
C ARG A 61 0.66 -7.19 8.26
N GLN A 62 1.96 -7.16 8.53
CA GLN A 62 2.83 -6.04 8.19
C GLN A 62 3.31 -6.22 6.74
N GLY A 63 2.66 -5.51 5.82
CA GLY A 63 2.85 -5.72 4.38
C GLY A 63 4.15 -5.18 3.81
N ALA A 64 4.80 -4.25 4.50
CA ALA A 64 6.05 -3.61 4.09
C ALA A 64 7.09 -3.66 5.22
N ASN A 65 8.36 -3.81 4.86
CA ASN A 65 9.51 -3.96 5.74
C ASN A 65 10.61 -2.91 5.47
N SER A 66 10.26 -1.82 4.79
CA SER A 66 11.16 -0.69 4.60
C SER A 66 10.40 0.62 4.56
N SER A 67 11.11 1.69 4.83
CA SER A 67 10.65 3.07 4.75
C SER A 67 11.65 3.90 3.93
N PHE A 68 11.31 5.15 3.65
CA PHE A 68 12.21 6.10 3.02
C PHE A 68 11.85 7.52 3.44
N LEU A 69 12.82 8.42 3.37
CA LEU A 69 12.56 9.84 3.54
C LEU A 69 12.20 10.46 2.19
N ALA A 70 11.18 11.32 2.19
CA ALA A 70 10.77 12.11 1.04
C ALA A 70 10.56 13.57 1.42
N GLU A 71 10.86 14.45 0.47
CA GLU A 71 10.70 15.90 0.57
C GLU A 71 9.78 16.36 -0.57
N VAL A 72 8.92 17.36 -0.32
CA VAL A 72 8.10 17.97 -1.39
C VAL A 72 8.92 19.04 -2.10
N LYS A 73 9.23 18.84 -3.39
CA LYS A 73 9.92 19.82 -4.25
C LYS A 73 9.04 20.17 -5.44
N GLY A 74 8.71 21.45 -5.60
CA GLY A 74 7.86 21.91 -6.71
C GLY A 74 6.50 21.21 -6.76
N GLY A 75 5.89 20.94 -5.60
CA GLY A 75 4.59 20.27 -5.49
C GLY A 75 4.60 18.75 -5.71
N LYS A 76 5.78 18.12 -5.79
CA LYS A 76 5.92 16.66 -5.97
C LYS A 76 6.75 16.04 -4.84
N TRP A 77 6.37 14.85 -4.40
CA TRP A 77 7.17 14.04 -3.49
C TRP A 77 8.45 13.55 -4.18
N VAL A 78 9.61 13.85 -3.61
CA VAL A 78 10.93 13.42 -4.08
C VAL A 78 11.60 12.62 -2.98
N ARG A 79 11.94 11.37 -3.29
CA ARG A 79 12.68 10.49 -2.38
C ARG A 79 14.12 10.99 -2.21
N VAL A 80 14.63 10.97 -0.97
CA VAL A 80 15.98 11.48 -0.64
C VAL A 80 16.87 10.43 0.04
N THR A 81 16.36 9.22 0.29
CA THR A 81 17.13 8.09 0.81
C THR A 81 16.86 6.82 0.01
N GLU A 82 17.81 5.89 0.01
CA GLU A 82 17.55 4.48 -0.33
C GLU A 82 16.56 3.83 0.66
N PRO A 83 16.06 2.59 0.41
CA PRO A 83 15.16 1.92 1.35
C PRO A 83 15.83 1.70 2.71
N LEU A 84 15.13 2.07 3.78
CA LEU A 84 15.53 1.89 5.17
C LEU A 84 14.75 0.72 5.76
N ALA A 85 15.37 -0.45 5.86
CA ALA A 85 14.73 -1.70 6.29
C ALA A 85 14.42 -1.75 7.81
N PHE A 86 13.42 -2.55 8.19
CA PHE A 86 13.04 -2.85 9.58
C PHE A 86 12.38 -4.23 9.71
#